data_AF-A0A6N7VRH9-F1
#
_entry.id   AF-A0A6N7VRH9-F1
#
_cell.length_a   1.000
_cell.length_b   1.000
_cell.length_c   1.000
_cell.angle_alpha   90.00
_cell.angle_beta   90.00
_cell.angle_gamma   90.00
#
_symmetry.space_group_name_H-M   'P 1'
#
loop_
_entity.id
_entity.type
_entity.pdbx_description
1 polymer ?
#
loop_
_entity_poly.entity_id
_entity_poly.type
_entity_poly.pdbx_seq_one_letter_code
_entity_poly.pdbx_strand_id
1 'polypeptide(L)'
;MLKKLFLLFILLFALVGCDNNFKYDSPKAKEKFLMKLMENNTDMKLQKEYRDILLDLQEKAQTNEEASKQLNEWQEAQLKISKEYLKKMNL
;
A
#
# COMPACT_ATOMS: atom_id res chain seq x y z
N MET A 1 30.39 23.37 10.20
CA MET A 1 30.23 22.24 9.27
C MET A 1 28.75 21.95 9.12
N LEU A 2 28.21 22.13 7.92
CA LEU A 2 26.84 21.74 7.56
C LEU A 2 26.76 20.22 7.35
N LYS A 3 25.53 19.67 7.42
CA LYS A 3 25.09 18.28 7.15
C LYS A 3 24.97 17.46 8.47
N LYS A 4 23.79 17.04 8.91
CA LYS A 4 22.66 16.50 8.14
C LYS A 4 21.34 16.82 8.84
N LEU A 5 20.71 17.86 8.32
CA LEU A 5 19.27 18.10 8.36
C LEU A 5 18.60 16.96 7.55
N PHE A 6 18.11 15.91 8.20
CA PHE A 6 17.20 14.98 7.52
C PHE A 6 16.02 14.60 8.42
N LEU A 7 14.97 15.40 8.24
CA LEU A 7 13.58 14.96 8.12
C LEU A 7 12.87 14.60 9.42
N LEU A 8 12.70 15.64 10.22
CA LEU A 8 11.41 16.00 10.80
C LEU A 8 10.34 16.04 9.68
N PHE A 9 9.75 14.90 9.33
CA PHE A 9 8.57 14.80 8.43
C PHE A 9 7.43 14.07 9.14
N ILE A 10 7.30 14.35 10.44
CA ILE A 10 6.11 14.07 11.24
C ILE A 10 5.30 15.37 11.19
N LEU A 11 4.02 15.29 10.83
CA LEU A 11 3.08 16.37 10.44
C LEU A 11 3.17 16.79 8.98
N LEU A 12 2.34 16.19 8.12
CA LEU A 12 1.58 16.91 7.08
C LEU A 12 0.64 15.94 6.32
N PHE A 13 -0.36 15.36 6.99
CA PHE A 13 -1.57 14.83 6.33
C PHE A 13 -2.84 14.95 7.20
N ALA A 14 -2.87 15.94 8.11
CA ALA A 14 -4.00 16.13 9.02
C ALA A 14 -5.15 17.02 8.45
N LEU A 15 -5.12 17.43 7.18
CA LEU A 15 -6.04 18.47 6.68
C LEU A 15 -6.51 18.28 5.23
N VAL A 16 -7.02 17.09 4.88
CA VAL A 16 -7.98 16.98 3.75
C VAL A 16 -8.96 15.81 4.01
N GLY A 17 -10.18 16.12 4.49
CA GLY A 17 -11.40 15.31 4.35
C GLY A 17 -11.48 13.93 5.04
N CYS A 18 -12.42 13.78 5.98
CA CYS A 18 -12.99 12.51 6.47
C CYS A 18 -12.02 11.36 6.78
N ASP A 19 -11.45 11.38 7.98
CA ASP A 19 -11.23 10.28 8.94
C ASP A 19 -10.90 8.84 8.44
N ASN A 20 -10.24 8.71 7.30
CA ASN A 20 -9.68 7.45 6.84
C ASN A 20 -8.16 7.55 6.84
N ASN A 21 -7.53 7.32 7.99
CA ASN A 21 -6.08 7.12 8.09
C ASN A 21 -5.69 5.78 7.44
N PHE A 22 -5.66 5.74 6.10
CA PHE A 22 -5.18 4.56 5.38
C PHE A 22 -3.67 4.41 5.59
N LYS A 23 -3.24 3.23 6.07
CA LYS A 23 -1.84 2.93 6.41
C LYS A 23 -0.86 3.07 5.24
N TYR A 24 -1.33 2.92 4.00
CA TYR A 24 -0.55 2.99 2.76
C TYR A 24 -1.26 3.90 1.75
N ASP A 25 -1.17 5.20 1.98
CA ASP A 25 -1.85 6.23 1.18
C ASP A 25 -1.28 6.37 -0.24
N SER A 26 0.04 6.21 -0.43
CA SER A 26 0.68 6.45 -1.72
C SER A 26 0.81 5.19 -2.59
N PRO A 27 0.70 5.31 -3.93
CA PRO A 27 0.92 4.20 -4.87
C PRO A 27 2.29 3.52 -4.69
N LYS A 28 3.35 4.31 -4.43
CA LYS A 28 4.70 3.78 -4.18
C LYS A 28 4.78 2.93 -2.91
N ALA A 29 4.04 3.28 -1.86
CA ALA A 29 4.01 2.51 -0.62
C ALA A 29 3.30 1.16 -0.83
N LYS A 30 2.20 1.16 -1.59
CA LYS A 30 1.48 -0.05 -2.01
C LYS A 30 2.37 -0.98 -2.84
N GLU A 31 3.04 -0.44 -3.87
CA GLU A 31 3.98 -1.18 -4.71
C GLU A 31 5.13 -1.81 -3.90
N LYS A 32 5.76 -1.03 -3.00
CA LYS A 32 6.86 -1.52 -2.17
C LYS A 32 6.40 -2.64 -1.22
N PHE A 33 5.21 -2.51 -0.64
CA PHE A 33 4.62 -3.55 0.19
C PHE A 33 4.39 -4.83 -0.62
N LEU A 34 3.82 -4.71 -1.82
CA LEU A 34 3.54 -5.86 -2.70
C LEU A 34 4.83 -6.54 -3.20
N MET A 35 5.86 -5.77 -3.55
CA MET A 35 7.17 -6.36 -3.89
C MET A 35 7.71 -7.18 -2.71
N LYS A 36 7.69 -6.60 -1.50
CA LYS A 36 8.12 -7.29 -0.29
C LYS A 36 7.30 -8.57 -0.06
N LEU A 37 5.98 -8.52 -0.27
CA LEU A 37 5.10 -9.67 -0.14
C LEU A 37 5.43 -10.78 -1.15
N MET A 38 5.73 -10.43 -2.41
CA MET A 38 6.09 -11.41 -3.42
C MET A 38 7.47 -12.04 -3.17
N GLU A 39 8.45 -11.24 -2.77
CA GLU A 39 9.80 -11.70 -2.41
C GLU A 39 9.79 -12.59 -1.16
N ASN A 40 8.84 -12.36 -0.25
CA ASN A 40 8.68 -13.08 1.01
C ASN A 40 7.34 -13.82 1.03
N ASN A 41 7.04 -14.57 -0.04
CA ASN A 41 5.75 -15.22 -0.22
C ASN A 41 5.41 -16.29 0.82
N THR A 42 6.33 -16.66 1.71
CA THR A 42 6.11 -17.57 2.85
C THR A 42 5.89 -16.84 4.18
N ASP A 43 6.05 -15.51 4.24
CA ASP A 43 5.83 -14.71 5.44
C ASP A 43 4.33 -14.55 5.72
N MET A 44 3.83 -15.39 6.62
CA MET A 44 2.43 -15.40 7.04
C MET A 44 1.98 -14.07 7.66
N LYS A 45 2.88 -13.29 8.28
CA LYS A 45 2.52 -11.98 8.86
C LYS A 45 2.26 -10.96 7.76
N LEU A 46 3.10 -10.92 6.73
CA LEU A 46 2.89 -10.05 5.57
C LEU A 46 1.64 -10.42 4.78
N GLN A 47 1.40 -11.73 4.58
CA GLN A 47 0.18 -12.20 3.95
C GLN A 47 -1.08 -11.83 4.74
N LYS A 48 -1.04 -11.97 6.07
CA LYS A 48 -2.15 -11.59 6.94
C LYS A 48 -2.39 -10.08 6.87
N GLU A 49 -1.33 -9.28 6.98
CA GLU A 49 -1.43 -7.82 6.89
C GLU A 49 -2.06 -7.37 5.56
N TYR A 50 -1.64 -7.97 4.44
CA TYR A 50 -2.24 -7.67 3.15
C TYR A 50 -3.73 -8.01 3.08
N ARG A 51 -4.09 -9.20 3.59
CA ARG A 51 -5.49 -9.66 3.64
C ARG A 51 -6.33 -8.73 4.51
N ASP A 52 -5.84 -8.36 5.68
CA ASP A 52 -6.55 -7.48 6.61
C ASP A 52 -6.81 -6.11 5.96
N ILE A 53 -5.83 -5.55 5.23
CA ILE A 53 -6.00 -4.29 4.48
C ILE A 53 -7.10 -4.42 3.43
N LEU A 54 -7.08 -5.50 2.62
CA LEU A 54 -8.08 -5.68 1.57
C LEU A 54 -9.49 -5.88 2.14
N LEU A 55 -9.62 -6.63 3.24
CA LEU A 55 -10.91 -6.85 3.89
C LEU A 55 -11.48 -5.55 4.48
N ASP A 56 -10.66 -4.78 5.18
CA ASP A 56 -11.05 -3.47 5.73
C ASP A 56 -11.50 -2.51 4.62
N LEU A 57 -10.76 -2.46 3.51
CA LEU A 57 -11.11 -1.64 2.36
C LEU A 57 -12.40 -2.14 1.67
N GLN A 58 -12.59 -3.45 1.52
CA GLN A 58 -13.80 -4.03 0.94
C GLN A 58 -15.05 -3.73 1.78
N GLU A 59 -14.94 -3.79 3.10
CA GLU A 59 -16.03 -3.43 4.01
C GLU A 59 -16.36 -1.93 3.89
N LYS A 60 -15.35 -1.07 3.98
CA LYS A 60 -15.52 0.39 3.89
C LYS A 60 -16.00 0.85 2.50
N ALA A 61 -15.58 0.19 1.43
CA ALA A 61 -15.93 0.53 0.05
C ALA A 61 -17.44 0.42 -0.24
N GLN A 62 -18.21 -0.30 0.59
CA GLN A 62 -19.66 -0.40 0.44
C GLN A 62 -20.37 0.94 0.64
N THR A 63 -19.79 1.82 1.45
CA THR A 63 -20.40 3.11 1.81
C THR A 63 -19.45 4.30 1.65
N ASN A 64 -18.19 4.07 1.26
CA ASN A 64 -17.15 5.09 1.16
C ASN A 64 -16.42 5.03 -0.19
N GLU A 65 -16.61 6.07 -1.00
CA GLU A 65 -16.01 6.17 -2.33
C GLU A 65 -14.47 6.21 -2.29
N GLU A 66 -13.87 6.88 -1.29
CA GLU A 66 -12.42 6.91 -1.15
C GLU A 66 -11.87 5.52 -0.79
N ALA A 67 -12.57 4.75 0.05
CA ALA A 67 -12.18 3.36 0.33
C ALA A 67 -12.28 2.48 -0.93
N SER A 68 -13.31 2.68 -1.76
CA SER A 68 -13.43 2.01 -3.06
C SER A 68 -12.28 2.35 -4.00
N LYS A 69 -11.88 3.62 -4.05
CA LYS A 69 -10.71 4.08 -4.79
C LYS A 69 -9.41 3.45 -4.28
N GLN A 70 -9.19 3.45 -2.96
CA GLN A 70 -8.03 2.81 -2.34
C GLN A 70 -7.97 1.31 -2.66
N LEU A 71 -9.12 0.61 -2.63
CA LEU A 71 -9.21 -0.80 -3.01
C LEU A 71 -8.79 -1.03 -4.46
N ASN A 72 -9.27 -0.20 -5.39
CA ASN A 72 -8.88 -0.26 -6.80
C ASN A 72 -7.37 -0.01 -6.98
N GLU A 73 -6.80 0.98 -6.30
CA GLU A 73 -5.36 1.26 -6.34
C GLU A 73 -4.52 0.05 -5.86
N TRP A 74 -4.98 -0.67 -4.84
CA TRP A 74 -4.33 -1.90 -4.38
C TRP A 74 -4.38 -3.03 -5.40
N GLN A 75 -5.52 -3.21 -6.07
CA GLN A 75 -5.71 -4.22 -7.11
C GLN A 75 -4.83 -3.92 -8.34
N GLU A 76 -4.80 -2.67 -8.78
CA GLU A 76 -3.96 -2.23 -9.90
C GLU A 76 -2.47 -2.41 -9.58
N ALA A 77 -2.04 -2.03 -8.38
CA ALA A 77 -0.66 -2.23 -7.94
C ALA A 77 -0.30 -3.73 -7.90
N GLN A 78 -1.21 -4.58 -7.41
CA GLN A 78 -0.98 -6.03 -7.40
C GLN A 78 -0.82 -6.60 -8.80
N LEU A 79 -1.68 -6.20 -9.75
CA LEU A 79 -1.58 -6.63 -11.15
C LEU A 79 -0.25 -6.19 -11.78
N LYS A 80 0.17 -4.94 -11.53
CA LYS A 80 1.44 -4.40 -12.02
C LYS A 80 2.63 -5.19 -11.47
N ILE A 81 2.72 -5.33 -10.15
CA ILE A 81 3.84 -5.99 -9.47
C ILE A 81 3.90 -7.48 -9.84
N SER A 82 2.75 -8.16 -9.94
CA SER A 82 2.70 -9.56 -10.39
C SER A 82 3.25 -9.73 -11.81
N LYS A 83 2.89 -8.83 -12.74
CA LYS A 83 3.42 -8.85 -14.11
C LYS A 83 4.93 -8.58 -14.15
N GLU A 84 5.42 -7.62 -13.37
CA GLU A 84 6.85 -7.31 -13.29
C GLU A 84 7.65 -8.47 -12.69
N TYR A 85 7.13 -9.11 -11.64
CA TYR A 85 7.77 -10.25 -11.00
C TYR A 85 7.82 -11.48 -11.91
N LEU A 86 6.71 -11.80 -12.60
CA LEU A 86 6.67 -12.89 -13.59
C LEU A 86 7.67 -12.65 -14.73
N LYS A 87 7.79 -11.41 -15.22
CA LYS A 87 8.81 -11.06 -16.23
C LYS A 87 10.22 -11.30 -15.72
N LYS A 88 10.52 -10.98 -14.46
CA LYS A 88 11.84 -11.21 -13.85
C LYS A 88 12.19 -12.68 -13.69
N MET A 89 11.21 -13.56 -13.47
CA MET A 89 11.46 -15.01 -13.31
C MET A 89 11.57 -15.76 -14.64
N ASN A 90 10.97 -15.24 -15.72
CA ASN A 90 11.04 -15.81 -17.06
C ASN A 90 12.23 -15.27 -17.88
N LEU A 91 13.10 -14.47 -17.25
CA LEU A 91 14.37 -13.95 -17.76
C LEU A 91 15.51 -14.58 -16.96
#